data_AF-A0A972D300-F1
#
_entry.id   AF-A0A972D300-F1
#
_cell.length_a   1.000
_cell.length_b   1.000
_cell.length_c   1.000
_cell.angle_alpha   90.00
_cell.angle_beta   90.00
_cell.angle_gamma   90.00
#
_symmetry.space_group_name_H-M   'P 1'
#
loop_
_entity.id
_entity.type
_entity.pdbx_description
1 polymer ?
#
loop_
_entity_poly.entity_id
_entity_poly.type
_entity_poly.pdbx_seq_one_letter_code
_entity_poly.pdbx_strand_id
1 'polypeptide(L)'
;RRNWALDDLKKVEDETIRPVVAKTVANGYKIETAEGFFFPVIDYTLYRKYYGALAADLTAYFDLMAVESEETPVKDAALMIGWAEILRRAERQERFIEGYGSSSTQVEPVRELLARYVTFALFGCNNTPLFSYETKEMDPEAKQAYIGYVAQETTGGFSRLIKDYLQVLDAYGFRLTAEVDAFRRQAMDAWEKSPQPPK
;
A
#
# COMPACT_ATOMS: atom_id res chain seq x y z
N ARG A 1 9.15 -12.07 11.49
CA ARG A 1 9.69 -11.38 10.30
C ARG A 1 11.14 -11.04 10.59
N ARG A 2 12.10 -11.50 9.77
CA ARG A 2 13.47 -10.98 9.79
C ARG A 2 13.62 -10.11 8.55
N ASN A 3 13.60 -8.80 8.73
CA ASN A 3 14.13 -7.88 7.72
C ASN A 3 15.64 -8.08 7.80
N TRP A 4 16.26 -8.57 6.73
CA TRP A 4 17.71 -8.78 6.72
C TRP A 4 18.37 -7.40 6.64
N ALA A 5 18.69 -6.83 7.80
CA ALA A 5 19.44 -5.59 7.85
C ALA A 5 20.89 -5.86 7.41
N LEU A 6 21.62 -4.83 7.00
CA LEU A 6 23.06 -4.96 6.67
C LEU A 6 23.85 -5.62 7.82
N ASP A 7 23.41 -5.44 9.06
CA ASP A 7 24.00 -6.05 10.26
C ASP A 7 23.82 -7.58 10.33
N ASP A 8 22.74 -8.13 9.76
CA ASP A 8 22.54 -9.57 9.64
C ASP A 8 23.49 -10.18 8.61
N LEU A 9 23.87 -9.39 7.61
CA LEU A 9 24.75 -9.79 6.50
C LEU A 9 26.24 -9.67 6.86
N LYS A 10 26.60 -8.96 7.93
CA LYS A 10 27.96 -8.96 8.50
C LYS A 10 28.41 -10.35 8.98
N LYS A 11 27.45 -11.27 9.18
CA LYS A 11 27.69 -12.67 9.58
C LYS A 11 27.78 -13.64 8.39
N VAL A 12 27.64 -13.16 7.16
CA VAL A 12 27.80 -14.02 5.97
C VAL A 12 29.25 -14.49 5.92
N GLU A 13 29.48 -15.78 6.16
CA GLU A 13 30.82 -16.40 6.16
C GLU A 13 31.43 -16.47 4.77
N ASP A 14 30.60 -16.43 3.72
CA ASP A 14 31.06 -16.46 2.33
C ASP A 14 31.72 -15.14 1.91
N GLU A 15 33.04 -15.20 1.71
CA GLU A 15 33.89 -14.06 1.35
C GLU A 15 33.61 -13.50 -0.07
N THR A 16 32.92 -14.25 -0.93
CA THR A 16 32.55 -13.80 -2.28
C THR A 16 31.20 -13.09 -2.32
N ILE A 17 30.26 -13.49 -1.48
CA ILE A 17 28.90 -12.91 -1.40
C ILE A 17 28.91 -11.60 -0.60
N ARG A 18 29.70 -11.54 0.47
CA ARG A 18 29.74 -10.37 1.38
C ARG A 18 30.06 -9.04 0.65
N PRO A 19 31.05 -8.95 -0.27
CA PRO A 19 31.32 -7.71 -1.01
C PRO A 19 30.18 -7.30 -1.95
N VAL A 20 29.52 -8.27 -2.59
CA VAL A 20 28.38 -8.01 -3.49
C VAL A 20 27.22 -7.41 -2.71
N VAL A 21 26.88 -8.01 -1.57
CA VAL A 21 25.82 -7.52 -0.67
C VAL A 21 26.14 -6.12 -0.13
N ALA A 22 27.37 -5.90 0.34
CA ALA A 22 27.79 -4.59 0.84
C ALA A 22 27.69 -3.52 -0.25
N LYS A 23 28.10 -3.86 -1.49
CA LYS A 23 27.98 -2.95 -2.64
C LYS A 23 26.52 -2.67 -2.98
N THR A 24 25.64 -3.67 -2.97
CA THR A 24 24.20 -3.49 -3.19
C THR A 24 23.62 -2.49 -2.19
N VAL A 25 23.94 -2.65 -0.90
CA VAL A 25 23.45 -1.74 0.15
C VAL A 25 24.03 -0.33 0.03
N ALA A 26 25.33 -0.21 -0.21
CA ALA A 26 25.98 1.08 -0.41
C ALA A 26 25.42 1.88 -1.60
N ASN A 27 24.78 1.21 -2.57
CA ASN A 27 24.19 1.82 -3.76
C ASN A 27 22.67 2.04 -3.67
N GLY A 28 22.09 2.02 -2.46
CA GLY A 28 20.69 2.43 -2.26
C GLY A 28 19.66 1.32 -2.42
N TYR A 29 20.09 0.08 -2.24
CA TYR A 29 19.19 -1.06 -2.18
C TYR A 29 19.22 -1.71 -0.80
N LYS A 30 18.16 -2.41 -0.47
CA LYS A 30 18.15 -3.42 0.58
C LYS A 30 17.85 -4.77 -0.04
N ILE A 31 18.11 -5.83 0.72
CA ILE A 31 17.89 -7.20 0.24
C ILE A 31 16.62 -7.75 0.88
N GLU A 32 15.69 -8.16 0.05
CA GLU A 32 14.48 -8.87 0.44
C GLU A 32 14.56 -10.35 0.03
N THR A 33 13.72 -11.17 0.66
CA THR A 33 13.58 -12.57 0.31
C THR A 33 12.12 -12.98 0.18
N ALA A 34 11.85 -13.84 -0.81
CA ALA A 34 10.59 -14.53 -1.04
C ALA A 34 10.92 -15.90 -1.66
N GLU A 35 10.24 -16.96 -1.20
CA GLU A 35 10.38 -18.33 -1.74
C GLU A 35 11.83 -18.86 -1.84
N GLY A 36 12.73 -18.42 -0.94
CA GLY A 36 14.15 -18.83 -0.95
C GLY A 36 15.03 -18.06 -1.94
N PHE A 37 14.48 -17.10 -2.68
CA PHE A 37 15.23 -16.17 -3.52
C PHE A 37 15.60 -14.90 -2.75
N PHE A 38 16.69 -14.27 -3.16
CA PHE A 38 17.12 -12.94 -2.69
C PHE A 38 17.05 -11.96 -3.84
N PHE A 39 16.50 -10.78 -3.62
CA PHE A 39 16.43 -9.74 -4.64
C PHE A 39 16.64 -8.34 -4.03
N PRO A 40 17.27 -7.43 -4.79
CA PRO A 40 17.44 -6.05 -4.36
C PRO A 40 16.11 -5.29 -4.49
N VAL A 41 15.79 -4.50 -3.48
CA VAL A 41 14.67 -3.55 -3.46
C VAL A 41 15.22 -2.18 -3.13
N ILE A 42 14.69 -1.12 -3.73
CA ILE A 42 15.18 0.24 -3.47
C ILE A 42 14.94 0.59 -1.99
N ASP A 43 16.00 1.00 -1.30
CA ASP A 43 15.91 1.57 0.04
C ASP A 43 15.65 3.07 -0.07
N TYR A 44 14.37 3.43 -0.07
CA TYR A 44 13.96 4.84 -0.15
C TYR A 44 14.36 5.65 1.08
N THR A 45 14.69 5.00 2.21
CA THR A 45 15.15 5.71 3.42
C THR A 45 16.54 6.33 3.21
N LEU A 46 17.35 5.77 2.30
CA LEU A 46 18.68 6.31 1.98
C LEU A 46 18.58 7.73 1.41
N TYR A 47 17.50 8.07 0.70
CA TYR A 47 17.34 9.38 0.07
C TYR A 47 17.05 10.50 1.07
N ARG A 48 16.75 10.18 2.34
CA ARG A 48 16.53 11.17 3.42
C ARG A 48 17.69 12.14 3.58
N LYS A 49 18.93 11.69 3.33
CA LYS A 49 20.13 12.54 3.38
C LYS A 49 20.12 13.68 2.35
N TYR A 50 19.27 13.60 1.33
CA TYR A 50 19.14 14.62 0.29
C TYR A 50 17.92 15.52 0.45
N TYR A 51 17.06 15.32 1.47
CA TYR A 51 15.80 16.06 1.59
C TYR A 51 15.97 17.58 1.61
N GLY A 52 17.06 18.09 2.18
CA GLY A 52 17.37 19.53 2.17
C GLY A 52 17.66 20.12 0.78
N ALA A 53 17.89 19.28 -0.23
CA ALA A 53 18.18 19.67 -1.62
C ALA A 53 17.09 19.26 -2.62
N LEU A 54 16.06 18.52 -2.17
CA LEU A 54 14.97 18.07 -3.03
C LEU A 54 13.81 19.06 -3.01
N ALA A 55 13.07 19.09 -4.13
CA ALA A 55 11.77 19.74 -4.16
C ALA A 55 10.81 19.06 -3.16
N ALA A 56 9.82 19.82 -2.69
CA ALA A 56 8.89 19.34 -1.67
C ALA A 56 8.09 18.11 -2.13
N ASP A 57 7.71 18.07 -3.42
CA ASP A 57 6.99 16.95 -4.02
C ASP A 57 7.83 15.66 -4.03
N LEU A 58 9.11 15.74 -4.43
CA LEU A 58 10.01 14.59 -4.40
C LEU A 58 10.29 14.11 -2.98
N THR A 59 10.37 15.03 -2.01
CA THR A 59 10.51 14.68 -0.60
C THR A 59 9.29 13.89 -0.12
N ALA A 60 8.08 14.41 -0.37
CA ALA A 60 6.83 13.74 0.00
C ALA A 60 6.66 12.38 -0.71
N TYR A 61 7.06 12.29 -1.98
CA TYR A 61 7.05 11.03 -2.72
C TYR A 61 8.00 10.00 -2.11
N PHE A 62 9.24 10.39 -1.77
CA PHE A 62 10.20 9.49 -1.13
C PHE A 62 9.76 9.08 0.28
N ASP A 63 9.06 9.92 1.02
CA ASP A 63 8.45 9.53 2.29
C ASP A 63 7.37 8.47 2.12
N LEU A 64 6.50 8.59 1.10
CA LEU A 64 5.53 7.54 0.76
C LEU A 64 6.24 6.22 0.42
N MET A 65 7.20 6.28 -0.51
CA MET A 65 7.89 5.09 -0.98
C MET A 65 8.81 4.45 0.06
N ALA A 66 9.31 5.22 1.03
CA ALA A 66 10.02 4.70 2.19
C ALA A 66 9.12 3.78 3.03
N VAL A 67 7.86 4.18 3.25
CA VAL A 67 6.88 3.35 3.96
C VAL A 67 6.57 2.07 3.17
N GLU A 68 6.34 2.18 1.86
CA GLU A 68 6.10 1.02 0.98
C GLU A 68 7.27 0.04 0.95
N SER A 69 8.50 0.58 0.93
CA SER A 69 9.71 -0.23 0.91
C SER A 69 9.91 -0.92 2.25
N GLU A 70 9.90 -0.19 3.38
CA GLU A 70 10.14 -0.73 4.73
C GLU A 70 9.12 -1.78 5.16
N GLU A 71 7.88 -1.60 4.76
CA GLU A 71 6.78 -2.48 5.11
C GLU A 71 5.98 -2.82 3.85
N THR A 72 6.52 -3.78 3.08
CA THR A 72 5.88 -4.27 1.85
C THR A 72 4.44 -4.72 2.15
N PRO A 73 3.42 -4.18 1.45
CA PRO A 73 2.02 -4.43 1.79
C PRO A 73 1.52 -5.82 1.38
N VAL A 74 2.14 -6.45 0.36
CA VAL A 74 1.72 -7.75 -0.17
C VAL A 74 2.94 -8.64 -0.43
N LYS A 75 2.88 -9.90 0.04
CA LYS A 75 3.81 -10.98 -0.33
C LYS A 75 3.00 -12.26 -0.55
N ASP A 76 3.36 -13.05 -1.57
CA ASP A 76 2.70 -14.32 -1.90
C ASP A 76 1.16 -14.20 -1.94
N ALA A 77 0.66 -13.14 -2.59
CA ALA A 77 -0.77 -12.81 -2.66
C ALA A 77 -1.49 -12.70 -1.29
N ALA A 78 -0.77 -12.37 -0.22
CA ALA A 78 -1.28 -12.10 1.13
C ALA A 78 -0.92 -10.67 1.55
N LEU A 79 -1.86 -10.00 2.23
CA LEU A 79 -1.63 -8.75 2.93
C LEU A 79 -0.66 -8.97 4.09
N MET A 80 0.40 -8.18 4.10
CA MET A 80 1.44 -8.21 5.13
C MET A 80 1.27 -7.08 6.14
N ILE A 81 0.39 -6.13 5.88
CA ILE A 81 0.04 -5.04 6.78
C ILE A 81 -1.44 -5.13 7.14
N GLY A 82 -1.81 -4.60 8.30
CA GLY A 82 -3.19 -4.63 8.76
C GLY A 82 -4.10 -3.69 7.96
N TRP A 83 -5.40 -3.95 8.01
CA TRP A 83 -6.42 -3.18 7.29
C TRP A 83 -6.40 -1.68 7.61
N ALA A 84 -6.18 -1.30 8.87
CA ALA A 84 -6.07 0.12 9.24
C ALA A 84 -4.87 0.81 8.57
N GLU A 85 -3.78 0.09 8.33
CA GLU A 85 -2.61 0.63 7.63
C GLU A 85 -2.85 0.74 6.12
N ILE A 86 -3.59 -0.19 5.52
CA ILE A 86 -4.06 -0.09 4.13
C ILE A 86 -4.85 1.22 3.93
N LEU A 87 -5.83 1.49 4.79
CA LEU A 87 -6.65 2.70 4.69
C LEU A 87 -5.81 3.98 4.88
N ARG A 88 -4.92 3.99 5.88
CA ARG A 88 -4.04 5.14 6.16
C ARG A 88 -3.09 5.45 5.00
N ARG A 89 -2.53 4.44 4.36
CA ARG A 89 -1.63 4.61 3.21
C ARG A 89 -2.38 5.12 1.99
N ALA A 90 -3.56 4.58 1.71
CA ALA A 90 -4.43 5.08 0.64
C ALA A 90 -4.78 6.57 0.83
N GLU A 91 -5.18 6.96 2.04
CA GLU A 91 -5.48 8.37 2.37
C GLU A 91 -4.26 9.27 2.14
N ARG A 92 -3.06 8.83 2.55
CA ARG A 92 -1.81 9.59 2.33
C ARG A 92 -1.47 9.72 0.85
N GLN A 93 -1.68 8.67 0.05
CA GLN A 93 -1.47 8.69 -1.39
C GLN A 93 -2.46 9.64 -2.07
N GLU A 94 -3.73 9.64 -1.65
CA GLU A 94 -4.74 10.59 -2.13
C GLU A 94 -4.35 12.04 -1.81
N ARG A 95 -3.94 12.32 -0.57
CA ARG A 95 -3.47 13.66 -0.17
C ARG A 95 -2.26 14.14 -0.97
N PHE A 96 -1.34 13.24 -1.32
CA PHE A 96 -0.22 13.59 -2.19
C PHE A 96 -0.72 14.05 -3.58
N ILE A 97 -1.65 13.29 -4.17
CA ILE A 97 -2.23 13.59 -5.48
C ILE A 97 -2.97 14.93 -5.44
N GLU A 98 -3.78 15.18 -4.41
CA GLU A 98 -4.51 16.44 -4.22
C GLU A 98 -3.58 17.63 -3.97
N GLY A 99 -2.53 17.43 -3.17
CA GLY A 99 -1.61 18.48 -2.76
C GLY A 99 -0.67 18.95 -3.87
N TYR A 100 -0.24 18.05 -4.76
CA TYR A 100 0.70 18.37 -5.83
C TYR A 100 0.04 18.47 -7.21
N GLY A 101 -1.01 17.70 -7.50
CA GLY A 101 -1.70 17.72 -8.79
C GLY A 101 -0.74 17.67 -9.99
N SER A 102 -1.02 18.45 -11.04
CA SER A 102 -0.17 18.48 -12.24
C SER A 102 1.21 19.12 -12.05
N SER A 103 1.54 19.65 -10.85
CA SER A 103 2.83 20.27 -10.58
C SER A 103 3.96 19.26 -10.30
N SER A 104 3.63 17.99 -10.03
CA SER A 104 4.62 16.94 -9.78
C SER A 104 4.55 15.83 -10.81
N THR A 105 5.72 15.38 -11.27
CA THR A 105 5.86 14.21 -12.15
C THR A 105 5.57 12.88 -11.44
N GLN A 106 5.43 12.90 -10.11
CA GLN A 106 5.20 11.71 -9.29
C GLN A 106 3.72 11.41 -9.03
N VAL A 107 2.80 12.28 -9.48
CA VAL A 107 1.36 12.07 -9.26
C VAL A 107 0.84 10.80 -9.93
N GLU A 108 1.25 10.50 -11.16
CA GLU A 108 0.77 9.30 -11.85
C GLU A 108 1.29 8.00 -11.20
N PRO A 109 2.57 7.86 -10.84
CA PRO A 109 3.03 6.72 -10.04
C PRO A 109 2.28 6.55 -8.70
N VAL A 110 2.01 7.65 -7.98
CA VAL A 110 1.27 7.58 -6.71
C VAL A 110 -0.19 7.21 -6.93
N ARG A 111 -0.76 7.58 -8.09
CA ARG A 111 -2.11 7.19 -8.46
C ARG A 111 -2.24 5.71 -8.76
N GLU A 112 -1.28 5.13 -9.49
CA GLU A 112 -1.21 3.68 -9.69
C GLU A 112 -1.08 2.94 -8.36
N LEU A 113 -0.28 3.49 -7.44
CA LEU A 113 -0.19 2.96 -6.08
C LEU A 113 -1.53 3.04 -5.35
N LEU A 114 -2.21 4.18 -5.38
CA LEU A 114 -3.54 4.35 -4.77
C LEU A 114 -4.57 3.38 -5.35
N ALA A 115 -4.61 3.19 -6.67
CA ALA A 115 -5.51 2.23 -7.30
C ALA A 115 -5.30 0.79 -6.76
N ARG A 116 -4.06 0.38 -6.51
CA ARG A 116 -3.77 -0.91 -5.86
C ARG A 116 -4.32 -0.97 -4.44
N TYR A 117 -4.16 0.10 -3.66
CA TYR A 117 -4.70 0.17 -2.31
C TYR A 117 -6.23 0.20 -2.26
N VAL A 118 -6.89 0.79 -3.26
CA VAL A 118 -8.35 0.68 -3.44
C VAL A 118 -8.76 -0.77 -3.67
N THR A 119 -8.04 -1.50 -4.54
CA THR A 119 -8.27 -2.95 -4.72
C THR A 119 -8.08 -3.71 -3.42
N PHE A 120 -7.02 -3.42 -2.65
CA PHE A 120 -6.82 -4.06 -1.35
C PHE A 120 -7.98 -3.79 -0.40
N ALA A 121 -8.46 -2.54 -0.31
CA ALA A 121 -9.60 -2.18 0.54
C ALA A 121 -10.92 -2.80 0.06
N LEU A 122 -11.15 -3.02 -1.23
CA LEU A 122 -12.41 -3.57 -1.69
C LEU A 122 -12.45 -5.11 -1.73
N PHE A 123 -11.29 -5.77 -1.82
CA PHE A 123 -11.21 -7.22 -2.05
C PHE A 123 -10.27 -7.98 -1.11
N GLY A 124 -9.25 -7.31 -0.56
CA GLY A 124 -8.11 -7.97 0.06
C GLY A 124 -7.16 -8.57 -0.99
N CYS A 125 -6.52 -9.67 -0.64
CA CYS A 125 -5.70 -10.47 -1.55
C CYS A 125 -6.15 -11.93 -1.53
N ASN A 126 -5.68 -12.77 -2.46
CA ASN A 126 -6.15 -14.17 -2.57
C ASN A 126 -5.94 -14.98 -1.28
N ASN A 127 -4.81 -14.78 -0.59
CA ASN A 127 -4.49 -15.52 0.63
C ASN A 127 -4.95 -14.80 1.91
N THR A 128 -5.43 -13.57 1.78
CA THR A 128 -6.00 -12.76 2.87
C THR A 128 -7.18 -11.95 2.32
N PRO A 129 -8.26 -12.62 1.91
CA PRO A 129 -9.39 -11.96 1.28
C PRO A 129 -10.13 -11.10 2.32
N LEU A 130 -10.78 -10.03 1.87
CA LEU A 130 -11.64 -9.23 2.74
C LEU A 130 -12.81 -10.05 3.32
N PHE A 131 -13.28 -11.05 2.56
CA PHE A 131 -14.34 -11.95 2.97
C PHE A 131 -13.86 -13.38 2.96
N SER A 132 -14.23 -14.13 3.99
CA SER A 132 -13.99 -15.57 4.06
C SER A 132 -14.52 -16.28 2.82
N TYR A 133 -13.72 -17.17 2.23
CA TYR A 133 -14.17 -17.99 1.12
C TYR A 133 -15.32 -18.92 1.49
N GLU A 134 -15.34 -19.39 2.74
CA GLU A 134 -16.30 -20.36 3.25
C GLU A 134 -17.59 -19.68 3.75
N THR A 135 -17.45 -18.75 4.69
CA THR A 135 -18.60 -18.15 5.39
C THR A 135 -19.14 -16.91 4.68
N LYS A 136 -18.36 -16.34 3.76
CA LYS A 136 -18.62 -15.03 3.13
C LYS A 136 -18.67 -13.87 4.12
N GLU A 137 -18.25 -14.06 5.36
CA GLU A 137 -18.20 -13.01 6.37
C GLU A 137 -16.97 -12.13 6.16
N MET A 138 -17.14 -10.83 6.37
CA MET A 138 -16.05 -9.87 6.33
C MET A 138 -15.07 -10.16 7.48
N ASP A 139 -13.78 -9.99 7.19
CA ASP A 139 -12.73 -10.02 8.19
C ASP A 139 -13.07 -9.06 9.36
N PRO A 140 -13.06 -9.54 10.62
CA PRO A 140 -13.46 -8.72 11.76
C PRO A 140 -12.49 -7.57 12.05
N GLU A 141 -11.20 -7.72 11.75
CA GLU A 141 -10.20 -6.65 11.88
C GLU A 141 -10.44 -5.59 10.80
N ALA A 142 -10.79 -6.00 9.58
CA ALA A 142 -11.17 -5.08 8.51
C ALA A 142 -12.42 -4.27 8.90
N LYS A 143 -13.45 -4.94 9.41
CA LYS A 143 -14.68 -4.28 9.89
C LYS A 143 -14.36 -3.20 10.93
N GLN A 144 -13.53 -3.53 11.93
CA GLN A 144 -13.13 -2.56 12.96
C GLN A 144 -12.33 -1.40 12.36
N ALA A 145 -11.40 -1.68 11.46
CA ALA A 145 -10.62 -0.66 10.77
C ALA A 145 -11.51 0.31 9.97
N TYR A 146 -12.56 -0.17 9.31
CA TYR A 146 -13.41 0.65 8.44
C TYR A 146 -14.28 1.58 9.26
N ILE A 147 -14.88 1.04 10.34
CA ILE A 147 -15.64 1.83 11.30
C ILE A 147 -14.73 2.91 11.93
N GLY A 148 -13.53 2.53 12.38
CA GLY A 148 -12.58 3.45 12.99
C GLY A 148 -12.03 4.50 12.02
N TYR A 149 -11.92 4.16 10.73
CA TYR A 149 -11.49 5.10 9.69
C TYR A 149 -12.58 6.12 9.36
N VAL A 150 -13.82 5.65 9.12
CA VAL A 150 -14.95 6.54 8.78
C VAL A 150 -15.29 7.49 9.95
N ALA A 151 -15.14 7.04 11.20
CA ALA A 151 -15.35 7.87 12.38
C ALA A 151 -14.38 9.06 12.52
N GLN A 152 -13.27 9.07 11.77
CA GLN A 152 -12.33 10.20 11.74
C GLN A 152 -12.83 11.35 10.84
N GLU A 153 -13.96 11.17 10.13
CA GLU A 153 -14.57 12.15 9.23
C GLU A 153 -13.57 12.70 8.20
N THR A 154 -12.71 11.80 7.68
CA THR A 154 -11.75 12.13 6.63
C THR A 154 -12.47 12.47 5.32
N THR A 155 -11.89 13.39 4.56
CA THR A 155 -12.40 13.82 3.25
C THR A 155 -11.61 13.17 2.12
N GLY A 156 -12.06 13.33 0.89
CA GLY A 156 -11.43 12.75 -0.32
C GLY A 156 -12.30 11.71 -1.01
N GLY A 157 -11.91 11.33 -2.22
CA GLY A 157 -12.61 10.32 -3.02
C GLY A 157 -12.51 8.93 -2.41
N PHE A 158 -11.32 8.56 -1.91
CA PHE A 158 -11.10 7.29 -1.22
C PHE A 158 -11.92 7.21 0.08
N SER A 159 -11.90 8.27 0.88
CA SER A 159 -12.67 8.31 2.14
C SER A 159 -14.17 8.20 1.90
N ARG A 160 -14.68 8.85 0.85
CA ARG A 160 -16.08 8.72 0.43
C ARG A 160 -16.40 7.29 -0.02
N LEU A 161 -15.53 6.68 -0.82
CA LEU A 161 -15.69 5.30 -1.24
C LEU A 161 -15.79 4.33 -0.04
N ILE A 162 -14.91 4.46 0.96
CA ILE A 162 -14.94 3.60 2.14
C ILE A 162 -16.20 3.85 2.99
N LYS A 163 -16.65 5.11 3.10
CA LYS A 163 -17.90 5.46 3.77
C LYS A 163 -19.12 4.84 3.10
N ASP A 164 -19.22 4.97 1.78
CA ASP A 164 -20.29 4.39 0.98
C ASP A 164 -20.25 2.85 1.06
N TYR A 165 -19.05 2.27 1.00
CA TYR A 165 -18.89 0.83 1.11
C TYR A 165 -19.32 0.31 2.49
N LEU A 166 -18.95 1.01 3.56
CA LEU A 166 -19.34 0.65 4.93
C LEU A 166 -20.87 0.65 5.12
N GLN A 167 -21.58 1.59 4.49
CA GLN A 167 -23.05 1.60 4.51
C GLN A 167 -23.65 0.37 3.82
N VAL A 168 -23.10 -0.02 2.67
CA VAL A 168 -23.53 -1.24 1.96
C VAL A 168 -23.20 -2.48 2.79
N LEU A 169 -22.00 -2.55 3.38
CA LEU A 169 -21.61 -3.65 4.26
C LEU A 169 -22.56 -3.80 5.45
N ASP A 170 -22.92 -2.69 6.12
CA ASP A 170 -23.83 -2.69 7.25
C ASP A 170 -25.24 -3.17 6.86
N ALA A 171 -25.77 -2.66 5.73
CA ALA A 171 -27.09 -3.03 5.21
C ALA A 171 -27.22 -4.54 4.89
N TYR A 172 -26.12 -5.19 4.52
CA TYR A 172 -26.07 -6.62 4.19
C TYR A 172 -25.38 -7.47 5.27
N GLY A 173 -25.29 -6.98 6.51
CA GLY A 173 -24.82 -7.75 7.66
C GLY A 173 -23.35 -8.17 7.58
N PHE A 174 -22.52 -7.39 6.90
CA PHE A 174 -21.08 -7.62 6.70
C PHE A 174 -20.77 -8.96 6.03
N ARG A 175 -21.58 -9.35 5.04
CA ARG A 175 -21.41 -10.57 4.24
C ARG A 175 -21.26 -10.24 2.76
N LEU A 176 -20.48 -11.03 2.03
CA LEU A 176 -20.36 -10.93 0.58
C LEU A 176 -21.62 -11.48 -0.09
N THR A 177 -22.66 -10.64 -0.18
CA THR A 177 -23.86 -10.88 -0.99
C THR A 177 -23.65 -10.45 -2.44
N ALA A 178 -24.64 -10.70 -3.30
CA ALA A 178 -24.59 -10.23 -4.69
C ALA A 178 -24.53 -8.70 -4.79
N GLU A 179 -25.21 -8.00 -3.89
CA GLU A 179 -25.25 -6.53 -3.82
C GLU A 179 -23.92 -5.95 -3.34
N VAL A 180 -23.30 -6.58 -2.35
CA VAL A 180 -21.95 -6.21 -1.88
C VAL A 180 -20.91 -6.48 -2.99
N ASP A 181 -21.01 -7.61 -3.70
CA ASP A 181 -20.12 -7.92 -4.84
C ASP A 181 -20.32 -6.94 -6.01
N ALA A 182 -21.57 -6.60 -6.33
CA ALA A 182 -21.90 -5.63 -7.36
C ALA A 182 -21.34 -4.25 -7.01
N PHE A 183 -21.51 -3.80 -5.75
CA PHE A 183 -20.97 -2.52 -5.30
C PHE A 183 -19.46 -2.45 -5.49
N ARG A 184 -18.69 -3.43 -4.97
CA ARG A 184 -17.22 -3.36 -5.06
C ARG A 184 -16.71 -3.40 -6.51
N ARG A 185 -17.39 -4.14 -7.40
CA ARG A 185 -17.05 -4.14 -8.84
C ARG A 185 -17.34 -2.81 -9.50
N GLN A 186 -18.53 -2.24 -9.27
CA GLN A 186 -18.90 -0.93 -9.82
C GLN A 186 -18.00 0.18 -9.29
N ALA A 187 -17.67 0.14 -7.99
CA ALA A 187 -16.76 1.08 -7.37
C ALA A 187 -15.36 1.03 -7.99
N MET A 188 -14.79 -0.15 -8.22
CA MET A 188 -13.50 -0.27 -8.93
C MET A 188 -13.58 0.26 -10.35
N ASP A 189 -14.62 -0.14 -11.08
CA ASP A 189 -14.79 0.23 -12.48
C ASP A 189 -14.96 1.75 -12.62
N ALA A 190 -15.65 2.39 -11.67
CA ALA A 190 -15.75 3.85 -11.57
C ALA A 190 -14.43 4.51 -11.15
N TRP A 191 -13.65 3.88 -10.25
CA TRP A 191 -12.35 4.37 -9.83
C TRP A 191 -11.35 4.41 -10.99
N GLU A 192 -11.29 3.34 -11.78
CA GLU A 192 -10.41 3.24 -12.96
C GLU A 192 -10.81 4.22 -14.07
N LYS A 193 -12.11 4.51 -14.21
CA LYS A 193 -12.66 5.44 -15.22
C LYS A 193 -12.67 6.91 -14.78
N SER A 194 -12.37 7.20 -13.51
CA SER A 194 -12.38 8.57 -13.00
C SER A 194 -11.35 9.41 -13.79
N PRO A 195 -11.69 10.67 -14.16
CA PRO A 195 -10.86 11.46 -15.06
C PRO A 195 -9.47 11.63 -14.47
N GLN A 196 -8.50 11.10 -15.21
CA GLN A 196 -7.09 11.40 -14.99
C GLN A 196 -6.89 12.88 -15.32
N PRO A 197 -6.22 13.67 -14.47
CA PRO A 197 -5.83 15.01 -14.88
C PRO A 197 -5.00 14.90 -16.17
N PRO A 198 -5.16 15.84 -17.10
CA PRO A 198 -4.55 15.74 -18.42
C PRO A 198 -3.02 15.56 -18.31
N LYS A 199 -2.50 14.66 -19.16
CA LYS A 199 -1.06 14.43 -19.37
C LYS A 199 -0.32 15.71 -19.74
#